data_AF-A0ABD5W2W2-F1
#
_entry.id   AF-A0ABD5W2W2-F1
#
_cell.length_a   1.000
_cell.length_b   1.000
_cell.length_c   1.000
_cell.angle_alpha   90.00
_cell.angle_beta   90.00
_cell.angle_gamma   90.00
#
_symmetry.space_group_name_H-M   'P 1'
#
loop_
_entity.id
_entity.type
_entity.pdbx_description
1 polymer ?
#
loop_
_entity_poly.entity_id
_entity_poly.type
_entity_poly.pdbx_seq_one_letter_code
_entity_poly.pdbx_strand_id
1 'polypeptide(L)'
;MASVLADFVAHLTVETADWEDPIEGRVLLSETQLVLAEDETNKMAIPLDAIFDINTGTTPTFVDPMPGHPVTVAYREENSRATAVISGDETTSEKFETVLFKAILNGTYTVLKHPSKVGGRVMDTEFQGGIMGLSAGAVQFDTDEGPVEIPLNGIVDFSREQRTVNGEERPVLIVSHMDNGEALETIAATESSRKLSILGRYLRGTYQTLLESLGEFRCRTPRQRR
;
A
#
# COMPACT_ATOMS: atom_id res chain seq x y z
N MET A 1 21.38 -10.36 -11.78
CA MET A 1 20.47 -9.52 -12.60
C MET A 1 19.34 -9.12 -11.67
N ALA A 2 19.02 -7.82 -11.55
CA ALA A 2 17.87 -7.41 -10.75
C ALA A 2 16.60 -7.96 -11.41
N SER A 3 15.73 -8.61 -10.63
CA SER A 3 14.44 -9.09 -11.11
C SER A 3 13.57 -7.87 -11.45
N VAL A 4 12.96 -7.87 -12.64
CA VAL A 4 12.02 -6.82 -13.06
C VAL A 4 10.63 -7.23 -12.60
N LEU A 5 10.02 -6.40 -11.76
CA LEU A 5 8.69 -6.62 -11.17
C LEU A 5 7.58 -5.98 -12.02
N ALA A 6 7.87 -4.85 -12.66
CA ALA A 6 6.97 -4.21 -13.62
C ALA A 6 7.77 -3.43 -14.68
N ASP A 7 7.24 -3.38 -15.90
CA ASP A 7 7.83 -2.67 -17.04
C ASP A 7 6.70 -2.28 -18.02
N PHE A 8 6.42 -0.98 -18.13
CA PHE A 8 5.33 -0.46 -18.95
C PHE A 8 5.56 1.02 -19.34
N VAL A 9 4.72 1.54 -20.24
CA VAL A 9 4.71 2.95 -20.65
C VAL A 9 3.54 3.66 -19.98
N ALA A 10 3.75 4.89 -19.51
CA ALA A 10 2.76 5.71 -18.83
C ALA A 10 3.06 7.22 -19.01
N HIS A 11 2.11 8.06 -18.63
CA HIS A 11 2.36 9.50 -18.49
C HIS A 11 3.06 9.76 -17.16
N LEU A 12 4.12 10.55 -17.19
CA LEU A 12 4.99 10.83 -16.07
C LEU A 12 5.05 12.33 -15.80
N THR A 13 5.06 12.66 -14.51
CA THR A 13 5.44 13.98 -14.01
C THR A 13 6.34 13.78 -12.82
N VAL A 14 7.52 14.39 -12.81
CA VAL A 14 8.50 14.22 -11.74
C VAL A 14 8.94 15.59 -11.26
N GLU A 15 8.57 15.94 -10.02
CA GLU A 15 8.78 17.28 -9.45
C GLU A 15 10.23 17.77 -9.51
N THR A 16 11.20 16.85 -9.43
CA THR A 16 12.63 17.17 -9.41
C THR A 16 13.31 17.05 -10.76
N ALA A 17 12.59 16.56 -11.78
CA ALA A 17 13.12 16.44 -13.13
C ALA A 17 12.83 17.70 -13.94
N ASP A 18 13.78 18.10 -14.78
CA ASP A 18 13.59 19.18 -15.74
C ASP A 18 13.01 18.59 -17.04
N TRP A 19 11.78 18.08 -16.95
CA TRP A 19 11.04 17.45 -18.06
C TRP A 19 9.90 18.36 -18.54
N GLU A 20 9.49 18.21 -19.81
CA GLU A 20 8.29 18.87 -20.33
C GLU A 20 7.02 18.14 -19.84
N ASP A 21 6.71 18.28 -18.56
CA ASP A 21 5.61 17.57 -17.91
C ASP A 21 4.22 17.94 -18.48
N PRO A 22 3.28 16.99 -18.64
CA PRO A 22 3.48 15.54 -18.51
C PRO A 22 4.11 14.92 -19.78
N ILE A 23 5.09 14.04 -19.59
CA ILE A 23 5.72 13.29 -20.69
C ILE A 23 5.15 11.87 -20.80
N GLU A 24 5.24 11.24 -21.97
CA GLU A 24 5.08 9.79 -22.09
C GLU A 24 6.45 9.13 -21.89
N GLY A 25 6.55 8.19 -20.94
CA GLY A 25 7.81 7.56 -20.59
C GLY A 25 7.64 6.15 -20.06
N ARG A 26 8.77 5.47 -19.85
CA ARG A 26 8.83 4.08 -19.39
C ARG A 26 8.99 4.02 -17.87
N VAL A 27 8.21 3.16 -17.25
CA VAL A 27 8.25 2.84 -15.82
C VAL A 27 8.84 1.45 -15.65
N LEU A 28 9.91 1.35 -14.87
CA LEU A 28 10.53 0.08 -14.51
C LEU A 28 10.61 -0.05 -13.00
N LEU A 29 9.97 -1.08 -12.46
CA LEU A 29 10.03 -1.42 -11.03
C LEU A 29 10.88 -2.67 -10.85
N SER A 30 11.84 -2.58 -9.95
CA SER A 30 12.66 -3.70 -9.47
C SER A 30 12.46 -3.89 -7.98
N GLU A 31 13.14 -4.89 -7.39
CA GLU A 31 13.11 -5.13 -5.94
C GLU A 31 13.78 -4.02 -5.12
N THR A 32 14.57 -3.13 -5.72
CA THR A 32 15.34 -2.11 -4.99
C THR A 32 15.01 -0.68 -5.38
N GLN A 33 14.47 -0.44 -6.59
CA GLN A 33 14.22 0.90 -7.10
C GLN A 33 13.06 0.93 -8.12
N LEU A 34 12.40 2.08 -8.17
CA LEU A 34 11.49 2.52 -9.21
C LEU A 34 12.24 3.47 -10.16
N VAL A 35 12.29 3.14 -11.45
CA VAL A 35 12.93 3.95 -12.49
C VAL A 35 11.86 4.53 -13.41
N LEU A 36 11.93 5.83 -13.63
CA LEU A 36 11.08 6.60 -14.53
C LEU A 36 11.98 7.16 -15.63
N ALA A 37 11.68 6.89 -16.90
CA ALA A 37 12.54 7.27 -18.01
C ALA A 37 11.74 7.94 -19.14
N GLU A 38 12.16 9.14 -19.52
CA GLU A 38 11.73 9.78 -20.77
C GLU A 38 12.37 9.04 -21.96
N ASP A 39 13.69 8.80 -21.88
CA ASP A 39 14.47 8.07 -22.86
C ASP A 39 15.65 7.30 -22.21
N GLU A 40 16.56 6.75 -23.02
CA GLU A 40 17.69 5.95 -22.52
C GLU A 40 18.69 6.75 -21.67
N THR A 41 18.72 8.07 -21.88
CA THR A 41 19.64 9.05 -21.27
C THR A 41 18.98 9.81 -20.13
N ASN A 42 17.71 10.16 -20.28
CA ASN A 42 16.92 10.94 -19.32
C ASN A 42 16.08 10.01 -18.45
N LYS A 43 16.62 9.66 -17.27
CA LYS A 43 15.95 8.78 -16.30
C LYS A 43 16.15 9.23 -14.86
N MET A 44 15.13 9.00 -14.06
CA MET A 44 15.11 9.18 -12.61
C MET A 44 15.01 7.83 -11.93
N ALA A 45 15.93 7.53 -11.01
CA ALA A 45 15.92 6.30 -10.21
C ALA A 45 15.60 6.62 -8.76
N ILE A 46 14.47 6.11 -8.27
CA ILE A 46 13.94 6.32 -6.92
C ILE A 46 14.14 5.02 -6.12
N PRO A 47 15.03 5.01 -5.11
CA PRO A 47 15.17 3.86 -4.22
C PRO A 47 13.87 3.54 -3.47
N LEU A 48 13.49 2.26 -3.36
CA LEU A 48 12.25 1.88 -2.68
C LEU A 48 12.28 2.17 -1.16
N ASP A 49 13.46 2.30 -0.58
CA ASP A 49 13.63 2.72 0.82
C ASP A 49 13.45 4.23 1.03
N ALA A 50 13.56 5.03 -0.04
CA ALA A 50 13.28 6.45 -0.04
C ALA A 50 11.78 6.79 -0.14
N ILE A 51 10.97 5.91 -0.73
CA ILE A 51 9.52 6.08 -0.87
C ILE A 51 8.83 6.02 0.51
N PHE A 52 8.07 7.04 0.87
CA PHE A 52 7.38 7.10 2.17
C PHE A 52 5.85 7.22 2.10
N ASP A 53 5.29 7.52 0.93
CA ASP A 53 3.84 7.49 0.69
C ASP A 53 3.53 7.10 -0.75
N ILE A 54 2.40 6.42 -0.95
CA ILE A 54 1.84 6.01 -2.24
C ILE A 54 0.37 6.41 -2.22
N ASN A 55 -0.09 7.12 -3.23
CA ASN A 55 -1.46 7.65 -3.28
C ASN A 55 -2.08 7.43 -4.65
N THR A 56 -3.34 7.01 -4.69
CA THR A 56 -4.11 6.81 -5.91
C THR A 56 -5.34 7.68 -5.94
N GLY A 57 -5.72 8.14 -7.15
CA GLY A 57 -6.96 8.89 -7.37
C GLY A 57 -6.94 10.37 -6.98
N THR A 58 -5.86 10.87 -6.36
CA THR A 58 -5.66 12.32 -6.18
C THR A 58 -4.36 12.78 -6.82
N THR A 59 -4.48 13.73 -7.76
CA THR A 59 -3.35 14.40 -8.38
C THR A 59 -2.93 15.61 -7.53
N PRO A 60 -1.64 15.76 -7.21
CA PRO A 60 -1.13 16.97 -6.56
C PRO A 60 -1.43 18.24 -7.37
N THR A 61 -1.61 19.38 -6.71
CA THR A 61 -2.00 20.65 -7.38
C THR A 61 -0.94 21.21 -8.34
N PHE A 62 0.32 20.76 -8.23
CA PHE A 62 1.40 21.20 -9.11
C PHE A 62 1.44 20.42 -10.43
N VAL A 63 0.61 19.38 -10.57
CA VAL A 63 0.62 18.48 -11.73
C VAL A 63 -0.51 18.85 -12.67
N ASP A 64 -0.18 19.05 -13.94
CA ASP A 64 -1.16 19.31 -14.97
C ASP A 64 -2.08 18.08 -15.21
N PRO A 65 -3.33 18.30 -15.64
CA PRO A 65 -4.23 17.20 -15.94
C PRO A 65 -3.64 16.24 -16.97
N MET A 66 -3.50 14.98 -16.59
CA MET A 66 -3.02 13.89 -17.47
C MET A 66 -4.10 12.80 -17.60
N PRO A 67 -4.18 12.11 -18.75
CA PRO A 67 -5.15 11.04 -18.94
C PRO A 67 -4.81 9.83 -18.05
N GLY A 68 -5.82 9.02 -17.77
CA GLY A 68 -5.66 7.76 -17.04
C GLY A 68 -5.89 7.88 -15.53
N HIS A 69 -5.34 6.91 -14.80
CA HIS A 69 -5.50 6.76 -13.36
C HIS A 69 -4.16 7.02 -12.67
N PRO A 70 -3.98 8.16 -11.97
CA PRO A 70 -2.70 8.55 -11.43
C PRO A 70 -2.35 7.77 -10.16
N VAL A 71 -1.11 7.28 -10.12
CA VAL A 71 -0.41 6.77 -8.93
C VAL A 71 0.69 7.77 -8.57
N THR A 72 0.51 8.43 -7.43
CA THR A 72 1.46 9.39 -6.88
C THR A 72 2.40 8.70 -5.90
N VAL A 73 3.70 8.87 -6.08
CA VAL A 73 4.76 8.32 -5.24
C VAL A 73 5.52 9.48 -4.60
N ALA A 74 5.48 9.57 -3.27
CA ALA A 74 6.26 10.55 -2.52
C ALA A 74 7.51 9.90 -1.94
N TYR A 75 8.67 10.53 -2.15
CA TYR A 75 9.96 9.99 -1.78
C TYR A 75 10.91 11.07 -1.24
N ARG A 76 11.92 10.62 -0.49
CA ARG A 76 12.99 11.50 -0.01
C ARG A 76 14.10 11.57 -1.04
N GLU A 77 14.56 12.78 -1.33
CA GLU A 77 15.73 13.02 -2.14
C GLU A 77 16.70 13.86 -1.30
N GLU A 78 17.86 13.32 -0.96
CA GLU A 78 18.86 13.95 -0.07
C GLU A 78 18.24 14.63 1.18
N ASN A 79 17.94 15.93 1.08
CA ASN A 79 17.41 16.79 2.15
C ASN A 79 16.00 17.35 1.87
N SER A 80 15.37 16.96 0.77
CA SER A 80 14.03 17.40 0.36
C SER A 80 13.05 16.22 0.28
N ARG A 81 11.78 16.57 0.09
CA ARG A 81 10.74 15.63 -0.31
C ARG A 81 10.37 15.98 -1.74
N ALA A 82 10.14 14.95 -2.52
CA ALA A 82 9.76 15.06 -3.91
C ALA A 82 8.62 14.09 -4.22
N THR A 83 7.95 14.37 -5.32
CA THR A 83 6.81 13.60 -5.78
C THR A 83 6.97 13.23 -7.24
N ALA A 84 6.60 11.99 -7.57
CA ALA A 84 6.42 11.54 -8.95
C ALA A 84 4.97 11.09 -9.14
N VAL A 85 4.38 11.39 -10.29
CA VAL A 85 3.07 10.91 -10.69
C VAL A 85 3.22 10.03 -11.92
N ILE A 86 2.65 8.84 -11.84
CA ILE A 86 2.62 7.84 -12.92
C ILE A 86 1.15 7.60 -13.28
N SER A 87 0.75 7.89 -14.51
CA SER A 87 -0.63 7.70 -14.97
C SER A 87 -0.70 6.78 -16.19
N GLY A 88 -1.23 5.58 -15.97
CA GLY A 88 -1.60 4.61 -17.00
C GLY A 88 -3.12 4.44 -17.11
N ASP A 89 -3.56 3.48 -17.91
CA ASP A 89 -4.95 3.02 -17.84
C ASP A 89 -5.27 2.41 -16.46
N GLU A 90 -6.55 2.28 -16.13
CA GLU A 90 -7.04 1.78 -14.84
C GLU A 90 -6.38 0.47 -14.42
N THR A 91 -6.40 -0.53 -15.32
CA THR A 91 -5.87 -1.86 -15.05
C THR A 91 -4.35 -1.84 -14.86
N THR A 92 -3.64 -1.04 -15.64
CA THR A 92 -2.17 -0.91 -15.52
C THR A 92 -1.80 -0.23 -14.21
N SER A 93 -2.49 0.87 -13.84
CA SER A 93 -2.24 1.61 -12.61
C SER A 93 -2.53 0.78 -11.35
N GLU A 94 -3.65 0.04 -11.32
CA GLU A 94 -4.00 -0.85 -10.20
C GLU A 94 -2.96 -1.97 -10.00
N LYS A 95 -2.51 -2.58 -11.11
CA LYS A 95 -1.46 -3.61 -11.07
C LYS A 95 -0.15 -3.03 -10.58
N PHE A 96 0.25 -1.87 -11.10
CA PHE A 96 1.48 -1.20 -10.70
C PHE A 96 1.45 -0.84 -9.21
N GLU A 97 0.36 -0.25 -8.72
CA GLU A 97 0.16 0.06 -7.30
C GLU A 97 0.33 -1.19 -6.43
N THR A 98 -0.35 -2.28 -6.79
CA THR A 98 -0.27 -3.56 -6.07
C THR A 98 1.17 -4.10 -6.02
N VAL A 99 1.88 -4.07 -7.14
CA VAL A 99 3.26 -4.57 -7.21
C VAL A 99 4.21 -3.65 -6.43
N LEU A 100 4.00 -2.33 -6.46
CA LEU A 100 4.80 -1.36 -5.71
C LEU A 100 4.64 -1.55 -4.19
N PHE A 101 3.41 -1.71 -3.70
CA PHE A 101 3.16 -2.02 -2.29
C PHE A 101 3.86 -3.33 -1.88
N LYS A 102 3.73 -4.38 -2.70
CA LYS A 102 4.41 -5.67 -2.47
C LYS A 102 5.92 -5.52 -2.41
N ALA A 103 6.51 -4.79 -3.36
CA ALA A 103 7.95 -4.58 -3.41
C ALA A 103 8.50 -3.88 -2.15
N ILE A 104 7.72 -2.99 -1.53
CA ILE A 104 8.14 -2.27 -0.33
C ILE A 104 7.85 -3.05 0.97
N LEU A 105 6.70 -3.72 1.04
CA LEU A 105 6.17 -4.29 2.29
C LEU A 105 6.51 -5.77 2.48
N ASN A 106 6.65 -6.56 1.41
CA ASN A 106 6.95 -7.98 1.55
C ASN A 106 8.34 -8.20 2.18
N GLY A 107 8.47 -9.24 2.99
CA GLY A 107 9.70 -9.56 3.70
C GLY A 107 9.96 -8.67 4.93
N THR A 108 9.00 -7.82 5.31
CA THR A 108 9.15 -6.93 6.46
C THR A 108 8.95 -7.70 7.75
N TYR A 109 9.99 -7.75 8.58
CA TYR A 109 9.86 -8.23 9.95
C TYR A 109 8.86 -7.38 10.73
N THR A 110 7.91 -8.06 11.33
CA THR A 110 6.79 -7.49 12.06
C THR A 110 6.63 -8.25 13.36
N VAL A 111 6.32 -7.52 14.42
CA VAL A 111 5.90 -8.10 15.70
C VAL A 111 4.39 -7.92 15.76
N LEU A 112 3.65 -9.01 15.95
CA LEU A 112 2.20 -9.01 15.94
C LEU A 112 1.62 -9.68 17.19
N LYS A 113 0.49 -9.15 17.66
CA LYS A 113 -0.35 -9.77 18.68
C LYS A 113 -1.68 -10.11 18.02
N HIS A 114 -1.94 -11.40 17.84
CA HIS A 114 -3.11 -11.91 17.13
C HIS A 114 -3.67 -13.18 17.80
N PRO A 115 -4.96 -13.21 18.18
CA PRO A 115 -5.83 -12.04 18.32
C PRO A 115 -5.45 -11.22 19.57
N SER A 116 -5.50 -9.90 19.50
CA SER A 116 -5.48 -9.01 20.68
C SER A 116 -6.86 -8.92 21.34
N LYS A 117 -7.93 -9.05 20.56
CA LYS A 117 -9.32 -9.15 21.03
C LYS A 117 -10.12 -10.17 20.23
N VAL A 118 -11.11 -10.78 20.87
CA VAL A 118 -12.15 -11.61 20.24
C VAL A 118 -13.53 -11.13 20.72
N GLY A 119 -14.39 -10.71 19.78
CA GLY A 119 -15.71 -10.16 20.12
C GLY A 119 -15.66 -8.99 21.10
N GLY A 120 -14.59 -8.19 21.05
CA GLY A 120 -14.33 -7.08 21.98
C GLY A 120 -13.69 -7.46 23.31
N ARG A 121 -13.53 -8.75 23.61
CA ARG A 121 -12.82 -9.22 24.83
C ARG A 121 -11.32 -9.19 24.58
N VAL A 122 -10.57 -8.53 25.45
CA VAL A 122 -9.10 -8.50 25.39
C VAL A 122 -8.54 -9.88 25.71
N MET A 123 -7.59 -10.33 24.90
CA MET A 123 -6.91 -11.60 25.04
C MET A 123 -5.53 -11.43 25.66
N ASP A 124 -5.12 -12.41 26.46
CA ASP A 124 -3.79 -12.50 27.06
C ASP A 124 -2.78 -13.16 26.09
N THR A 125 -2.83 -12.72 24.83
CA THR A 125 -1.92 -13.19 23.78
C THR A 125 -0.63 -12.40 23.82
N GLU A 126 0.51 -13.06 23.71
CA GLU A 126 1.81 -12.39 23.62
C GLU A 126 2.08 -11.85 22.23
N PHE A 127 3.05 -10.95 22.13
CA PHE A 127 3.59 -10.54 20.84
C PHE A 127 4.51 -11.62 20.28
N GLN A 128 4.32 -11.96 19.00
CA GLN A 128 5.17 -12.90 18.26
C GLN A 128 5.79 -12.22 17.04
N GLY A 129 6.98 -12.68 16.64
CA GLY A 129 7.64 -12.23 15.42
C GLY A 129 7.06 -12.93 14.19
N GLY A 130 7.06 -12.23 13.06
CA GLY A 130 6.69 -12.81 11.78
C GLY A 130 7.14 -11.97 10.59
N ILE A 131 7.09 -12.58 9.40
CA ILE A 131 7.42 -11.92 8.15
C ILE A 131 6.14 -11.52 7.44
N MET A 132 5.96 -10.21 7.20
CA MET A 132 4.82 -9.67 6.48
C MET A 132 4.91 -9.96 4.98
N GLY A 133 3.79 -10.37 4.40
CA GLY A 133 3.57 -10.46 2.96
C GLY A 133 2.18 -9.99 2.56
N LEU A 134 2.06 -9.37 1.40
CA LEU A 134 0.76 -9.02 0.80
C LEU A 134 0.40 -10.05 -0.27
N SER A 135 -0.82 -10.57 -0.18
CA SER A 135 -1.44 -11.41 -1.22
C SER A 135 -2.50 -10.61 -1.99
N ALA A 136 -3.24 -11.24 -2.92
CA ALA A 136 -4.29 -10.56 -3.68
C ALA A 136 -5.51 -10.18 -2.81
N GLY A 137 -5.66 -10.73 -1.61
CA GLY A 137 -6.84 -10.53 -0.77
C GLY A 137 -6.58 -10.54 0.73
N ALA A 138 -5.33 -10.63 1.16
CA ALA A 138 -4.98 -10.66 2.58
C ALA A 138 -3.62 -10.00 2.84
N VAL A 139 -3.45 -9.51 4.07
CA VAL A 139 -2.13 -9.31 4.66
C VAL A 139 -1.80 -10.57 5.44
N GLN A 140 -0.69 -11.22 5.10
CA GLN A 140 -0.23 -12.45 5.72
C GLN A 140 1.01 -12.16 6.58
N PHE A 141 1.11 -12.85 7.71
CA PHE A 141 2.28 -12.87 8.56
C PHE A 141 2.70 -14.31 8.78
N ASP A 142 3.88 -14.67 8.27
CA ASP A 142 4.45 -15.98 8.53
C ASP A 142 5.16 -15.94 9.88
N THR A 143 4.57 -16.60 10.89
CA THR A 143 5.12 -16.70 12.26
C THR A 143 5.58 -18.12 12.57
N ASP A 144 6.31 -18.30 13.66
CA ASP A 144 6.75 -19.61 14.14
C ASP A 144 5.58 -20.51 14.59
N GLU A 145 4.43 -19.92 14.96
CA GLU A 145 3.22 -20.63 15.38
C GLU A 145 2.28 -20.98 14.21
N GLY A 146 2.56 -20.44 13.02
CA GLY A 146 1.78 -20.62 11.81
C GLY A 146 1.41 -19.30 11.13
N PRO A 147 0.91 -19.36 9.88
CA PRO A 147 0.52 -18.15 9.18
C PRO A 147 -0.69 -17.49 9.85
N VAL A 148 -0.59 -16.18 10.09
CA VAL A 148 -1.71 -15.32 10.46
C VAL A 148 -2.15 -14.56 9.22
N GLU A 149 -3.40 -14.71 8.82
CA GLU A 149 -3.97 -13.99 7.69
C GLU A 149 -5.01 -12.97 8.16
N ILE A 150 -4.95 -11.77 7.59
CA ILE A 150 -5.97 -10.73 7.75
C ILE A 150 -6.64 -10.54 6.38
N PRO A 151 -7.84 -11.10 6.17
CA PRO A 151 -8.58 -10.93 4.93
C PRO A 151 -8.96 -9.46 4.73
N LEU A 152 -8.61 -8.89 3.58
CA LEU A 152 -8.86 -7.48 3.28
C LEU A 152 -10.37 -7.17 3.20
N ASN A 153 -11.15 -8.14 2.71
CA ASN A 153 -12.62 -8.05 2.66
C ASN A 153 -13.28 -8.19 4.04
N GLY A 154 -12.54 -8.66 5.05
CA GLY A 154 -13.00 -8.78 6.44
C GLY A 154 -12.69 -7.54 7.27
N ILE A 155 -11.87 -6.59 6.78
CA ILE A 155 -11.47 -5.41 7.55
C ILE A 155 -12.69 -4.53 7.82
N VAL A 156 -12.92 -4.25 9.10
CA VAL A 156 -13.99 -3.38 9.60
C VAL A 156 -13.45 -1.99 9.92
N ASP A 157 -12.27 -1.93 10.55
CA ASP A 157 -11.61 -0.68 10.92
C ASP A 157 -10.10 -0.90 11.08
N PHE A 158 -9.33 0.18 10.95
CA PHE A 158 -7.93 0.17 11.33
C PHE A 158 -7.48 1.55 11.81
N SER A 159 -6.61 1.55 12.82
CA SER A 159 -6.10 2.77 13.44
C SER A 159 -4.59 2.68 13.67
N ARG A 160 -3.97 3.84 13.89
CA ARG A 160 -2.61 3.92 14.39
C ARG A 160 -2.60 4.48 15.79
N GLU A 161 -1.84 3.83 16.64
CA GLU A 161 -1.70 4.17 18.05
C GLU A 161 -0.26 3.98 18.49
N GLN A 162 0.08 4.53 19.65
CA GLN A 162 1.30 4.19 20.38
C GLN A 162 0.97 3.08 21.37
N ARG A 163 1.76 2.01 21.36
CA ARG A 163 1.62 0.90 22.31
C ARG A 163 2.99 0.43 22.76
N THR A 164 3.03 -0.11 23.97
CA THR A 164 4.20 -0.82 24.48
C THR A 164 4.29 -2.19 23.79
N VAL A 165 5.36 -2.41 23.03
CA VAL A 165 5.69 -3.68 22.37
C VAL A 165 7.10 -4.06 22.81
N ASN A 166 7.25 -5.25 23.40
CA ASN A 166 8.52 -5.73 23.94
C ASN A 166 9.21 -4.73 24.90
N GLY A 167 8.42 -4.01 25.70
CA GLY A 167 8.92 -3.07 26.71
C GLY A 167 9.17 -1.64 26.22
N GLU A 168 8.96 -1.35 24.93
CA GLU A 168 9.17 -0.02 24.36
C GLU A 168 7.88 0.53 23.74
N GLU A 169 7.57 1.80 24.02
CA GLU A 169 6.50 2.53 23.33
C GLU A 169 6.88 2.77 21.87
N ARG A 170 6.07 2.24 20.96
CA ARG A 170 6.29 2.36 19.52
C ARG A 170 4.97 2.41 18.75
N PRO A 171 4.97 2.95 17.52
CA PRO A 171 3.77 3.02 16.73
C PRO A 171 3.33 1.63 16.29
N VAL A 172 2.04 1.39 16.38
CA VAL A 172 1.40 0.14 15.95
C VAL A 172 0.25 0.43 15.00
N LEU A 173 -0.06 -0.53 14.15
CA LEU A 173 -1.29 -0.59 13.38
C LEU A 173 -2.22 -1.58 14.07
N ILE A 174 -3.40 -1.11 14.44
CA ILE A 174 -4.47 -1.95 14.99
C ILE A 174 -5.47 -2.19 13.88
N VAL A 175 -5.79 -3.44 13.59
CA VAL A 175 -6.73 -3.85 12.55
C VAL A 175 -7.84 -4.66 13.18
N SER A 176 -9.06 -4.15 13.11
CA SER A 176 -10.28 -4.89 13.46
C SER A 176 -10.83 -5.55 12.20
N HIS A 177 -11.01 -6.87 12.23
CA HIS A 177 -11.45 -7.63 11.07
C HIS A 177 -12.35 -8.80 11.46
N MET A 178 -13.13 -9.26 10.50
CA MET A 178 -13.96 -10.45 10.59
C MET A 178 -13.20 -11.63 9.98
N ASP A 179 -13.04 -12.70 10.74
CA ASP A 179 -12.54 -13.97 10.24
C ASP A 179 -13.40 -15.12 10.76
N ASN A 180 -13.80 -16.01 9.86
CA ASN A 180 -14.65 -17.18 10.15
C ASN A 180 -15.92 -16.88 11.00
N GLY A 181 -16.46 -15.66 10.87
CA GLY A 181 -17.65 -15.21 11.61
C GLY A 181 -17.36 -14.60 12.99
N GLU A 182 -16.09 -14.53 13.39
CA GLU A 182 -15.65 -13.90 14.63
C GLU A 182 -15.04 -12.52 14.35
N ALA A 183 -15.32 -11.56 15.24
CA ALA A 183 -14.67 -10.25 15.20
C ALA A 183 -13.35 -10.33 15.96
N LEU A 184 -12.24 -10.16 15.25
CA LEU A 184 -10.89 -10.20 15.77
C LEU A 184 -10.23 -8.83 15.72
N GLU A 185 -9.30 -8.58 16.63
CA GLU A 185 -8.39 -7.44 16.54
C GLU A 185 -6.95 -7.97 16.45
N THR A 186 -6.16 -7.37 15.57
CA THR A 186 -4.75 -7.67 15.39
C THR A 186 -3.93 -6.41 15.57
N ILE A 187 -2.87 -6.48 16.38
CA ILE A 187 -1.94 -5.37 16.56
C ILE A 187 -0.64 -5.76 15.86
N ALA A 188 -0.16 -4.93 14.95
CA ALA A 188 1.09 -5.13 14.22
C ALA A 188 2.03 -3.93 14.40
N ALA A 189 3.31 -4.23 14.64
CA ALA A 189 4.38 -3.25 14.80
C ALA A 189 5.56 -3.64 13.91
N THR A 190 6.24 -2.65 13.33
CA THR A 190 7.50 -2.87 12.61
C THR A 190 8.51 -1.80 13.03
N GLU A 191 9.80 -2.11 12.94
CA GLU A 191 10.88 -1.16 13.23
C GLU A 191 10.83 0.08 12.33
N SER A 192 10.22 -0.05 11.15
CA SER A 192 10.10 1.06 10.20
C SER A 192 8.73 1.73 10.27
N SER A 193 8.64 2.88 10.95
CA SER A 193 7.44 3.75 10.92
C SER A 193 7.01 4.12 9.49
N ARG A 194 7.95 4.12 8.53
CA ARG A 194 7.70 4.31 7.09
C ARG A 194 6.98 3.11 6.47
N LYS A 195 7.32 1.88 6.85
CA LYS A 195 6.59 0.70 6.34
C LYS A 195 5.22 0.57 7.00
N LEU A 196 5.10 0.90 8.29
CA LEU A 196 3.79 0.98 8.96
C LEU A 196 2.89 2.07 8.33
N SER A 197 3.48 3.25 8.10
CA SER A 197 3.29 4.16 6.93
C SER A 197 2.43 3.64 5.80
N ILE A 198 3.13 2.88 4.97
CA ILE A 198 2.70 2.40 3.68
C ILE A 198 1.68 1.26 3.84
N LEU A 199 1.79 0.42 4.89
CA LEU A 199 0.79 -0.60 5.18
C LEU A 199 -0.58 0.01 5.49
N GLY A 200 -0.64 1.04 6.35
CA GLY A 200 -1.90 1.72 6.63
C GLY A 200 -2.51 2.38 5.39
N ARG A 201 -1.66 2.81 4.44
CA ARG A 201 -2.10 3.38 3.16
C ARG A 201 -2.68 2.31 2.24
N TYR A 202 -2.03 1.15 2.15
CA TYR A 202 -2.53 -0.02 1.44
C TYR A 202 -3.90 -0.50 1.94
N LEU A 203 -4.08 -0.60 3.27
CA LEU A 203 -5.36 -0.98 3.86
C LEU A 203 -6.46 0.03 3.53
N ARG A 204 -6.14 1.34 3.58
CA ARG A 204 -7.10 2.39 3.25
C ARG A 204 -7.59 2.30 1.81
N GLY A 205 -6.66 2.14 0.86
CA GLY A 205 -7.00 2.01 -0.56
C GLY A 205 -7.89 0.79 -0.80
N THR A 206 -7.50 -0.37 -0.27
CA THR A 206 -8.28 -1.61 -0.43
C THR A 206 -9.69 -1.49 0.17
N TYR A 207 -9.81 -0.86 1.35
CA TYR A 207 -11.10 -0.63 1.99
C TYR A 207 -12.01 0.30 1.15
N GLN A 208 -11.44 1.35 0.54
CA GLN A 208 -12.20 2.25 -0.33
C GLN A 208 -12.72 1.52 -1.59
N THR A 209 -11.87 0.75 -2.26
CA THR A 209 -12.28 -0.08 -3.41
C THR A 209 -13.38 -1.08 -3.04
N LEU A 210 -13.29 -1.71 -1.87
CA LEU A 210 -14.32 -2.62 -1.37
C LEU A 210 -15.66 -1.89 -1.16
N LEU A 211 -15.64 -0.72 -0.51
CA LEU A 211 -16.86 0.09 -0.30
C LEU A 211 -17.50 0.54 -1.61
N GLU A 212 -16.69 0.97 -2.58
CA GLU A 212 -17.15 1.37 -3.92
C GLU A 212 -17.84 0.21 -4.64
N SER A 213 -17.23 -0.98 -4.63
CA SER A 213 -17.82 -2.18 -5.22
C SER A 213 -19.19 -2.53 -4.60
N LEU A 214 -19.33 -2.41 -3.27
CA LEU A 214 -20.60 -2.65 -2.57
C LEU A 214 -21.66 -1.58 -2.87
N GLY A 215 -21.24 -0.33 -3.07
CA GLY A 215 -22.09 0.77 -3.51
C GLY A 215 -22.68 0.53 -4.90
N GLU A 216 -21.87 0.02 -5.84
CA GLU A 216 -22.33 -0.35 -7.18
C GLU A 216 -23.38 -1.47 -7.17
N PHE A 217 -23.24 -2.46 -6.28
CA PHE A 217 -24.25 -3.51 -6.11
C PHE A 217 -25.60 -2.98 -5.61
N ARG A 218 -25.60 -1.96 -4.74
CA ARG A 218 -26.84 -1.35 -4.22
C ARG A 218 -27.56 -0.46 -5.23
N CYS A 219 -26.88 0.01 -6.28
CA CYS A 219 -27.45 0.88 -7.31
C CYS A 219 -28.07 0.15 -8.52
N ARG A 220 -27.99 -1.19 -8.61
CA ARG A 220 -28.70 -1.98 -9.62
C ARG A 220 -30.13 -2.36 -9.17
N THR A 221 -30.99 -1.38 -8.96
CA THR A 221 -32.43 -1.61 -8.79
C THR A 221 -33.07 -1.88 -10.17
N PRO A 222 -33.90 -2.92 -10.35
CA PRO A 222 -34.39 -3.31 -11.68
C PRO A 222 -35.30 -2.23 -12.26
N ARG A 223 -35.03 -1.85 -13.52
CA ARG A 223 -35.95 -1.06 -14.37
C ARG A 223 -37.34 -1.69 -14.28
N GLN A 224 -38.30 -0.99 -13.68
CA GLN A 224 -39.71 -1.33 -13.80
C GLN A 224 -40.07 -1.31 -15.29
N ARG A 225 -40.37 -2.48 -15.85
CA ARG A 225 -41.05 -2.58 -17.14
C ARG A 225 -42.52 -2.22 -16.90
N ARG A 226 -42.99 -1.17 -17.58
CA ARG A 226 -44.41 -0.95 -17.83
C ARG A 226 -44.89 -1.87 -18.93
#